data_AF-A0A0V0HXT1-F1
#
_entry.id   AF-A0A0V0HXT1-F1
#
_cell.length_a   1.000
_cell.length_b   1.000
_cell.length_c   1.000
_cell.angle_alpha   90.00
_cell.angle_beta   90.00
_cell.angle_gamma   90.00
#
_symmetry.space_group_name_H-M   'P 1'
#
loop_
_entity.id
_entity.type
_entity.pdbx_description
1 polymer ?
#
loop_
_entity_poly.entity_id
_entity_poly.type
_entity_poly.pdbx_seq_one_letter_code
_entity_poly.pdbx_strand_id
1 'polypeptide(L)'
;MTKEVTTPYGVSVWRSIRSLWSELKANTKIKVRNGEKTEIWKDVWHEAGRLEVLYPDIYSLVSHQQKTIVDHWTPQGWNFIFRRQLNDWEIQRVADFFNTIGQFNGLEGGQDILWWKGNQKGNFKVGCAYNWLNHTNQPQSHWPWRGIWKSKFHSKWHVLSGC
;
A
#
# COMPACT_ATOMS: atom_id res chain seq x y z
N MET A 1 7.60 -8.90 -12.90
CA MET A 1 7.74 -10.12 -12.08
C MET A 1 9.22 -10.46 -11.95
N THR A 2 9.84 -10.25 -10.79
CA THR A 2 11.24 -10.66 -10.53
C THR A 2 11.25 -11.91 -9.68
N LYS A 3 11.87 -12.97 -10.20
CA LYS A 3 11.95 -14.32 -9.65
C LYS A 3 12.55 -14.34 -8.24
N GLU A 4 12.04 -15.23 -7.39
CA GLU A 4 12.63 -15.53 -6.09
C GLU A 4 13.96 -16.27 -6.27
N VAL A 5 14.97 -15.87 -5.51
CA VAL A 5 16.31 -16.47 -5.54
C VAL A 5 16.39 -17.53 -4.45
N THR A 6 16.38 -18.80 -4.85
CA THR A 6 16.44 -20.00 -4.02
C THR A 6 17.87 -20.51 -3.79
N THR A 7 18.83 -19.62 -3.47
CA THR A 7 20.19 -20.08 -3.10
C THR A 7 20.38 -20.22 -1.58
N PRO A 8 21.19 -21.19 -1.11
CA PRO A 8 21.26 -21.57 0.31
C PRO A 8 22.26 -20.80 1.16
N TYR A 9 22.97 -19.79 0.61
CA TYR A 9 24.00 -19.05 1.35
C TYR A 9 23.71 -17.55 1.36
N GLY A 10 23.55 -16.99 2.57
CA GLY A 10 23.40 -15.55 2.80
C GLY A 10 21.96 -15.13 3.13
N VAL A 11 21.64 -15.04 4.42
CA VAL A 11 20.46 -14.29 4.90
C VAL A 11 20.76 -12.81 4.80
N SER A 12 20.68 -12.26 3.58
CA SER A 12 20.84 -10.83 3.37
C SER A 12 19.66 -10.10 4.01
N VAL A 13 19.95 -8.99 4.70
CA VAL A 13 18.94 -8.12 5.33
C VAL A 13 17.80 -7.80 4.35
N TRP A 14 18.15 -7.60 3.07
CA TRP A 14 17.19 -7.36 1.99
C TRP A 14 16.27 -8.54 1.69
N ARG A 15 16.73 -9.79 1.80
CA ARG A 15 15.87 -10.98 1.65
C ARG A 15 14.82 -11.03 2.76
N SER A 16 15.23 -10.76 3.99
CA SER A 16 14.33 -10.70 5.15
C SER A 16 13.36 -9.52 5.12
N ILE A 17 13.81 -8.33 4.71
CA ILE A 17 12.90 -7.18 4.52
C ILE A 17 11.88 -7.49 3.41
N ARG A 18 12.33 -8.15 2.34
CA ARG A 18 11.46 -8.52 1.22
C ARG A 18 10.45 -9.60 1.60
N SER A 19 10.80 -10.57 2.43
CA SER A 19 9.85 -11.58 2.92
C SER A 19 8.79 -10.98 3.83
N LEU A 20 9.13 -9.94 4.59
CA LEU A 20 8.17 -9.19 5.42
C LEU A 20 7.30 -8.21 4.61
N TRP A 21 7.63 -7.96 3.34
CA TRP A 21 6.98 -6.89 2.57
C TRP A 21 5.46 -7.05 2.45
N SER A 22 4.95 -8.27 2.37
CA SER A 22 3.50 -8.56 2.35
C SER A 22 2.79 -8.09 3.63
N GLU A 23 3.35 -8.43 4.80
CA GLU A 23 2.83 -8.05 6.12
C GLU A 23 2.97 -6.55 6.36
N LEU A 24 4.08 -5.96 5.90
CA LEU A 24 4.28 -4.51 5.96
C LEU A 24 3.25 -3.79 5.07
N LYS A 25 3.02 -4.28 3.85
CA LYS A 25 2.05 -3.69 2.92
C LYS A 25 0.61 -3.77 3.45
N ALA A 26 0.27 -4.83 4.19
CA ALA A 26 -1.04 -4.94 4.85
C ALA A 26 -1.27 -3.84 5.91
N ASN A 27 -0.20 -3.36 6.53
CA ASN A 27 -0.23 -2.35 7.60
C ASN A 27 0.12 -0.94 7.13
N THR A 28 0.19 -0.72 5.83
CA THR A 28 0.36 0.61 5.25
C THR A 28 -0.90 1.08 4.55
N LYS A 29 -1.07 2.39 4.50
CA LYS A 29 -1.98 3.08 3.58
C LYS A 29 -1.20 4.10 2.80
N ILE A 30 -1.67 4.50 1.64
CA ILE A 30 -1.04 5.54 0.83
C ILE A 30 -1.79 6.85 1.07
N LYS A 31 -1.07 7.86 1.53
CA LYS A 31 -1.55 9.24 1.49
C LYS A 31 -1.28 9.78 0.09
N VAL A 32 -2.34 9.93 -0.67
CA VAL A 32 -2.31 10.45 -2.04
C VAL A 32 -1.87 11.91 -2.02
N ARG A 33 -0.97 12.28 -2.93
CA ARG A 33 -0.59 13.67 -3.22
C ARG A 33 -0.73 13.92 -4.71
N ASN A 34 0.32 13.70 -5.50
CA ASN A 34 0.27 13.83 -6.95
C ASN A 34 -0.42 12.65 -7.64
N GLY A 35 -0.64 11.52 -6.95
CA GLY A 35 -1.43 10.40 -7.44
C GLY A 35 -0.77 9.61 -8.58
N GLU A 36 0.48 9.90 -8.95
CA GLU A 36 1.20 9.30 -10.08
C GLU A 36 1.59 7.84 -9.85
N LYS A 37 1.67 7.40 -8.59
CA LYS A 37 2.13 6.05 -8.24
C LYS A 37 1.08 5.24 -7.50
N THR A 38 -0.09 5.82 -7.27
CA THR A 38 -1.17 5.18 -6.53
C THR A 38 -2.20 4.61 -7.50
N GLU A 39 -2.28 3.29 -7.59
CA GLU A 39 -3.31 2.62 -8.38
C GLU A 39 -4.66 2.73 -7.65
N ILE A 40 -5.66 3.31 -8.31
CA ILE A 40 -6.94 3.61 -7.68
C ILE A 40 -7.64 2.36 -7.11
N TRP A 41 -7.51 1.23 -7.79
CA TRP A 41 -8.20 -0.02 -7.45
C TRP A 41 -7.41 -0.90 -6.48
N LYS A 42 -6.09 -0.97 -6.67
CA LYS A 42 -5.26 -1.99 -6.03
C LYS A 42 -4.52 -1.49 -4.81
N ASP A 43 -4.29 -0.20 -4.69
CA ASP A 43 -3.60 0.35 -3.54
C ASP A 43 -4.57 0.75 -2.44
N VAL A 44 -4.10 0.66 -1.20
CA VAL A 44 -4.87 1.04 -0.01
C VAL A 44 -4.66 2.52 0.23
N TRP A 45 -5.42 3.37 -0.45
CA TRP A 45 -5.37 4.83 -0.26
C TRP A 45 -6.62 5.40 0.42
N HIS A 46 -7.72 4.63 0.39
CA HIS A 46 -8.96 4.95 1.08
C HIS A 46 -9.05 4.17 2.41
N GLU A 47 -9.70 4.74 3.43
CA GLU A 47 -9.80 4.12 4.77
C GLU A 47 -10.55 2.78 4.72
N ALA A 48 -11.52 2.65 3.81
CA ALA A 48 -12.27 1.41 3.61
C ALA A 48 -11.43 0.26 3.02
N GLY A 49 -10.21 0.51 2.55
CA GLY A 49 -9.33 -0.50 1.96
C GLY A 49 -9.19 -0.41 0.44
N ARG A 50 -9.01 -1.56 -0.21
CA ARG A 50 -8.82 -1.66 -1.67
C ARG A 50 -10.19 -1.59 -2.36
N LEU A 51 -10.35 -0.67 -3.29
CA LEU A 51 -11.63 -0.49 -3.99
C LEU A 51 -12.01 -1.70 -4.84
N GLU A 52 -11.05 -2.48 -5.36
CA GLU A 52 -11.36 -3.71 -6.12
C GLU A 52 -12.06 -4.80 -5.27
N VAL A 53 -11.84 -4.78 -3.95
CA VAL A 53 -12.44 -5.74 -3.02
C VAL A 53 -13.82 -5.26 -2.59
N LEU A 54 -14.00 -3.95 -2.41
CA LEU A 54 -15.26 -3.35 -2.00
C LEU A 54 -16.28 -3.26 -3.15
N TYR A 55 -15.79 -3.09 -4.37
CA TYR A 55 -16.60 -2.89 -5.58
C TYR A 55 -16.09 -3.78 -6.72
N PRO A 56 -16.11 -5.12 -6.56
CA PRO A 56 -15.61 -6.05 -7.57
C PRO A 56 -16.42 -5.98 -8.88
N ASP A 57 -17.71 -5.71 -8.77
CA ASP A 57 -18.64 -5.48 -9.86
C ASP A 57 -18.25 -4.22 -10.66
N ILE A 58 -18.00 -3.08 -10.00
CA ILE A 58 -17.58 -1.84 -10.67
C ILE A 58 -16.18 -1.99 -11.26
N TYR A 59 -15.27 -2.64 -10.54
CA TYR A 59 -13.93 -2.95 -11.04
C TYR A 59 -14.00 -3.70 -12.38
N SER A 60 -14.89 -4.69 -12.49
CA SER A 60 -15.10 -5.47 -13.73
C SER A 60 -15.64 -4.62 -14.89
N LEU A 61 -16.44 -3.59 -14.59
CA LEU A 61 -17.04 -2.70 -15.58
C LEU A 61 -16.06 -1.65 -16.13
N VAL A 62 -15.04 -1.26 -15.36
CA VAL A 62 -14.09 -0.21 -15.77
C VAL A 62 -13.10 -0.72 -16.82
N SER A 63 -12.90 0.08 -17.87
CA SER A 63 -12.01 -0.25 -18.99
C SER A 63 -10.54 -0.27 -18.57
N HIS A 64 -10.11 0.67 -17.72
CA HIS A 64 -8.71 0.85 -17.35
C HIS A 64 -8.45 0.58 -15.87
N GLN A 65 -8.44 -0.69 -15.49
CA GLN A 65 -8.29 -1.13 -14.08
C GLN A 65 -6.91 -0.86 -13.46
N GLN A 66 -5.88 -0.63 -14.29
CA GLN A 66 -4.48 -0.50 -13.85
C GLN A 66 -4.03 0.96 -13.77
N LYS A 67 -4.95 1.92 -14.00
CA LYS A 67 -4.66 3.34 -14.01
C LYS A 67 -4.50 3.89 -12.61
N THR A 68 -3.74 4.98 -12.52
CA THR A 68 -3.45 5.66 -11.26
C THR A 68 -4.53 6.69 -10.93
N ILE A 69 -4.46 7.27 -9.74
CA ILE A 69 -5.41 8.30 -9.33
C ILE A 69 -5.31 9.53 -10.23
N VAL A 70 -4.09 9.94 -10.63
CA VAL A 70 -3.92 11.09 -11.52
C VAL A 70 -4.54 10.88 -12.89
N ASP A 71 -4.55 9.63 -13.40
CA ASP A 71 -5.17 9.33 -14.69
C ASP A 71 -6.71 9.38 -14.64
N HIS A 72 -7.29 9.21 -13.45
CA HIS A 72 -8.74 9.21 -13.20
C HIS A 72 -9.25 10.53 -12.62
N TRP A 73 -8.38 11.44 -12.19
CA TRP A 73 -8.76 12.70 -11.57
C TRP A 73 -8.60 13.87 -12.54
N THR A 74 -9.69 14.57 -12.81
CA THR A 74 -9.73 15.75 -13.69
C THR A 74 -10.12 17.00 -12.88
N PRO A 75 -9.95 18.22 -13.42
CA PRO A 75 -10.47 19.43 -12.77
C PRO A 75 -11.99 19.39 -12.51
N GLN A 76 -12.72 18.56 -13.24
CA GLN A 76 -14.16 18.34 -13.08
C GLN A 76 -14.50 17.17 -12.13
N GLY A 77 -13.48 16.52 -11.55
CA GLY A 77 -13.62 15.40 -10.62
C GLY A 77 -13.24 14.05 -11.24
N TRP A 78 -13.82 12.99 -10.71
CA TRP A 78 -13.54 11.60 -11.10
C TRP A 78 -14.03 11.28 -12.52
N ASN A 79 -13.13 10.73 -13.35
CA ASN A 79 -13.40 10.32 -14.72
C ASN A 79 -13.17 8.80 -14.90
N PHE A 80 -14.26 8.04 -14.97
CA PHE A 80 -14.22 6.60 -15.21
C PHE A 80 -14.86 6.26 -16.56
N ILE A 81 -14.15 5.45 -17.34
CA ILE A 81 -14.66 4.90 -18.60
C ILE A 81 -15.11 3.46 -18.35
N PHE A 82 -16.40 3.21 -18.52
CA PHE A 82 -16.98 1.87 -18.47
C PHE A 82 -16.89 1.18 -19.84
N ARG A 83 -16.78 -0.15 -19.84
CA ARG A 83 -16.67 -0.98 -21.06
C ARG A 83 -17.98 -1.10 -21.84
N ARG A 84 -19.10 -0.80 -21.17
CA ARG A 84 -20.46 -0.82 -21.72
C ARG A 84 -21.35 0.15 -20.95
N GLN A 85 -22.56 0.35 -21.45
CA GLN A 85 -23.61 1.06 -20.72
C GLN A 85 -23.98 0.31 -19.44
N LEU A 86 -24.36 1.08 -18.41
CA LEU A 86 -24.79 0.57 -17.12
C LEU A 86 -26.22 0.05 -17.23
N ASN A 87 -26.49 -1.10 -16.63
CA ASN A 87 -27.86 -1.58 -16.44
C ASN A 87 -28.47 -0.92 -15.21
N ASP A 88 -29.80 -0.87 -15.13
CA ASP A 88 -30.53 -0.22 -14.03
C ASP A 88 -30.12 -0.73 -12.63
N TRP A 89 -29.84 -2.04 -12.51
CA TRP A 89 -29.40 -2.64 -11.25
C TRP A 89 -27.96 -2.28 -10.85
N GLU A 90 -27.13 -1.83 -11.79
CA GLU A 90 -25.73 -1.43 -11.54
C GLU A 90 -25.62 0.04 -11.10
N ILE A 91 -26.61 0.87 -11.46
CA ILE A 91 -26.61 2.32 -11.21
C ILE A 91 -26.45 2.62 -9.72
N GLN A 92 -27.22 1.95 -8.86
CA GLN A 92 -27.15 2.18 -7.41
C GLN A 92 -25.75 1.86 -6.89
N ARG A 93 -25.13 0.79 -7.38
CA ARG A 93 -23.82 0.35 -6.90
C ARG A 93 -22.68 1.25 -7.40
N VAL A 94 -22.81 1.79 -8.60
CA VAL A 94 -21.94 2.86 -9.12
C VAL A 94 -22.09 4.14 -8.31
N ALA A 95 -23.32 4.53 -7.91
CA ALA A 95 -23.54 5.71 -7.08
C ALA A 95 -22.87 5.56 -5.70
N ASP A 96 -23.02 4.40 -5.05
CA ASP A 96 -22.32 4.09 -3.78
C ASP A 96 -20.80 4.15 -3.93
N PHE A 97 -20.27 3.69 -5.05
CA PHE A 97 -18.85 3.77 -5.37
C PHE A 97 -18.39 5.24 -5.42
N PHE A 98 -19.08 6.07 -6.20
CA PHE A 98 -18.75 7.50 -6.30
C PHE A 98 -18.90 8.23 -4.97
N ASN A 99 -19.89 7.89 -4.15
CA ASN A 99 -20.04 8.43 -2.80
C ASN A 99 -18.83 8.09 -1.90
N THR A 100 -18.32 6.87 -2.01
CA THR A 100 -17.15 6.42 -1.24
C THR A 100 -15.90 7.19 -1.62
N ILE A 101 -15.62 7.35 -2.92
CA ILE A 101 -14.45 8.10 -3.38
C ILE A 101 -14.67 9.62 -3.41
N GLY A 102 -15.89 10.09 -3.16
CA GLY A 102 -16.26 11.50 -3.20
C GLY A 102 -15.62 12.35 -2.10
N GLN A 103 -15.13 11.73 -1.03
CA GLN A 103 -14.39 12.43 0.05
C GLN A 103 -12.96 12.82 -0.37
N PHE A 104 -12.53 12.45 -1.56
CA PHE A 104 -11.21 12.81 -2.08
C PHE A 104 -11.16 14.29 -2.47
N ASN A 105 -10.30 15.05 -1.78
CA ASN A 105 -10.16 16.51 -1.95
C ASN A 105 -9.31 16.93 -3.17
N GLY A 106 -8.89 15.98 -4.00
CA GLY A 106 -8.07 16.23 -5.18
C GLY A 106 -6.57 16.02 -4.95
N LEU A 107 -5.80 16.33 -6.00
CA LEU A 107 -4.36 16.14 -6.03
C LEU A 107 -3.61 17.34 -5.44
N GLU A 108 -2.52 17.05 -4.75
CA GLU A 108 -1.63 18.05 -4.16
C GLU A 108 -0.22 17.94 -4.75
N GLY A 109 0.57 19.01 -4.60
CA GLY A 109 1.99 18.98 -4.94
C GLY A 109 2.79 18.00 -4.06
N GLY A 110 3.72 17.27 -4.70
CA GLY A 110 4.62 16.33 -4.05
C GLY A 110 4.28 14.86 -4.31
N GLN A 111 5.22 13.96 -4.01
CA GLN A 111 5.02 12.53 -4.24
C GLN A 111 4.08 11.90 -3.21
N ASP A 112 3.34 10.88 -3.66
CA ASP A 112 2.55 10.00 -2.80
C ASP A 112 3.37 9.44 -1.63
N ILE A 113 2.77 9.36 -0.44
CA ILE A 113 3.46 8.98 0.80
C ILE A 113 2.90 7.67 1.33
N LEU A 114 3.78 6.72 1.65
CA LEU A 114 3.41 5.52 2.38
C LEU A 114 3.26 5.84 3.87
N TRP A 115 2.06 5.64 4.41
CA TRP A 115 1.68 5.91 5.78
C TRP A 115 1.52 4.60 6.56
N TRP A 116 2.26 4.44 7.65
CA TRP A 116 2.17 3.26 8.51
C TRP A 116 1.00 3.35 9.48
N LYS A 117 0.14 2.32 9.54
CA LYS A 117 -1.03 2.28 10.44
C LYS A 117 -0.68 1.97 11.90
N GLY A 118 0.45 1.29 12.15
CA GLY A 118 0.83 0.83 13.49
C GLY A 118 1.45 1.89 14.41
N ASN A 119 1.49 3.17 14.02
CA ASN A 119 1.89 4.26 14.91
C ASN A 119 1.13 5.55 14.54
N GLN A 120 0.68 6.32 15.54
CA GLN A 120 -0.16 7.52 15.37
C GLN A 120 0.46 8.62 14.48
N LYS A 121 1.80 8.65 14.36
CA LYS A 121 2.56 9.61 13.55
C LYS A 121 2.81 9.15 12.11
N GLY A 122 2.36 7.96 11.70
CA GLY A 122 2.46 7.49 10.32
C GLY A 122 3.86 7.11 9.81
N ASN A 123 4.91 7.38 10.60
CA ASN A 123 6.28 7.11 10.21
C ASN A 123 6.58 5.60 10.24
N PHE A 124 7.16 5.10 9.15
CA PHE A 124 7.69 3.74 9.09
C PHE A 124 9.02 3.68 9.85
N LYS A 125 9.03 2.98 10.99
CA LYS A 125 10.26 2.62 11.70
C LYS A 125 10.40 1.10 11.64
N VAL A 126 11.53 0.62 11.11
CA VAL A 126 11.85 -0.82 11.02
C VAL A 126 11.75 -1.50 12.40
N GLY A 127 12.17 -0.83 13.47
CA GLY A 127 12.03 -1.34 14.84
C GLY A 127 10.59 -1.46 15.33
N CYS A 128 9.70 -0.53 14.95
CA CYS A 128 8.28 -0.63 15.30
C CYS A 128 7.57 -1.73 14.51
N ALA A 129 7.91 -1.89 13.22
CA ALA A 129 7.45 -3.01 12.42
C ALA A 129 7.92 -4.36 13.01
N TYR A 130 9.17 -4.44 13.47
CA TYR A 130 9.74 -5.62 14.12
C TYR A 130 9.03 -5.96 15.44
N ASN A 131 8.79 -4.97 16.30
CA ASN A 131 8.05 -5.18 17.55
C ASN A 131 6.61 -5.62 17.29
N TRP A 132 5.93 -5.00 16.32
CA TRP A 132 4.57 -5.38 15.95
C TRP A 132 4.50 -6.83 15.47
N LEU A 133 5.41 -7.24 14.58
CA LEU A 133 5.50 -8.63 14.08
C LEU A 133 5.74 -9.66 15.19
N ASN A 134 6.64 -9.35 16.13
CA ASN A 134 6.91 -10.23 17.27
C ASN A 134 5.71 -10.34 18.23
N HIS A 135 4.92 -9.29 18.39
CA HIS A 135 3.72 -9.32 19.25
C HIS A 135 2.53 -10.04 18.58
N THR A 136 2.49 -10.13 17.26
CA THR A 136 1.39 -10.80 16.53
C THR A 136 1.46 -12.34 16.52
N ASN A 137 2.41 -12.98 17.21
CA ASN A 137 2.48 -14.44 17.39
C ASN A 137 2.26 -15.26 16.10
N GLN A 138 2.77 -14.80 14.94
CA GLN A 138 2.82 -15.66 13.77
C GLN A 138 4.06 -16.58 13.88
N PRO A 139 3.90 -17.91 13.91
CA PRO A 139 5.04 -18.82 13.97
C PRO A 139 5.71 -18.89 12.59
N GLN A 140 6.51 -17.88 12.23
CA GLN A 140 7.41 -18.02 11.09
C GLN A 140 8.61 -18.88 11.52
N SER A 141 8.59 -20.15 11.13
CA SER A 141 9.47 -21.22 11.64
C SER A 141 10.95 -21.14 11.21
N HIS A 142 11.47 -19.99 10.81
CA HIS A 142 12.88 -19.84 10.44
C HIS A 142 13.22 -18.35 10.29
N TRP A 143 13.32 -17.65 11.42
CA TRP A 143 13.77 -16.26 11.43
C TRP A 143 15.19 -16.14 12.01
N PRO A 144 16.18 -15.60 11.27
CA PRO A 144 17.57 -15.50 11.72
C PRO A 144 17.84 -14.14 12.38
N TRP A 145 17.08 -13.77 13.41
CA TRP A 145 17.20 -12.44 14.05
C TRP A 145 18.61 -12.11 14.56
N ARG A 146 19.41 -13.15 14.90
CA ARG A 146 20.78 -12.98 15.41
C ARG A 146 21.81 -12.58 14.35
N GLY A 147 21.49 -12.70 13.05
CA GLY A 147 22.45 -12.51 11.95
C GLY A 147 22.43 -11.14 11.28
N ILE A 148 21.34 -10.37 11.42
CA ILE A 148 21.13 -9.13 10.65
C ILE A 148 21.94 -7.94 11.22
N TRP A 149 22.20 -7.93 12.54
CA TRP A 149 22.72 -6.73 13.23
C TRP A 149 24.02 -6.95 14.04
N LYS A 150 24.82 -7.97 13.71
CA LYS A 150 26.23 -8.05 14.21
C LYS A 150 27.25 -7.41 13.26
N SER A 151 26.83 -6.47 12.40
CA SER A 151 27.77 -5.63 11.65
C SER A 151 27.82 -4.25 12.28
N LYS A 152 28.96 -3.94 12.93
CA LYS A 152 29.32 -2.58 13.32
C LYS A 152 29.45 -1.74 12.03
N PHE A 153 28.42 -0.98 11.69
CA PHE A 153 28.53 0.00 10.61
C PHE A 153 29.11 1.30 11.15
N HIS A 154 30.24 1.71 10.56
CA HIS A 154 30.86 3.02 10.76
C HIS A 154 29.85 4.13 10.41
N SER A 155 29.83 5.13 11.28
CA SER A 155 28.95 6.29 11.37
C SER A 155 28.81 7.09 10.06
N LYS A 156 27.56 7.26 9.58
CA LYS A 156 27.11 8.47 8.87
C LYS A 156 25.60 8.69 8.76
N TRP A 157 24.76 7.87 9.39
CA TRP A 157 23.31 8.11 9.45
C TRP A 157 22.89 8.24 10.91
N HIS A 158 22.45 9.43 11.30
CA HIS A 158 21.78 9.64 12.59
C HIS A 158 20.43 8.92 12.55
N VAL A 159 20.42 7.66 12.96
CA VAL A 159 19.20 6.98 13.38
C VAL A 159 18.90 7.50 14.78
N LEU A 160 17.91 8.40 14.89
CA LEU A 160 17.36 8.77 16.19
C LEU A 160 16.66 7.53 16.77
N SER A 161 17.40 6.85 17.65
CA SER A 161 16.93 5.84 18.58
C SER A 161 15.89 6.45 19.52
N GLY A 162 14.75 5.77 19.66
CA GLY A 162 13.72 6.14 20.64
C GLY A 162 12.38 5.52 20.27
N CYS A 163 12.07 4.42 20.96
CA CYS A 163 10.74 4.26 21.55
C CYS A 163 10.76 5.02 22.87
#